data_AF-A0A259JS93-F1
#
_entry.id   AF-A0A259JS93-F1
#
_cell.length_a   1.000
_cell.length_b   1.000
_cell.length_c   1.000
_cell.angle_alpha   90.00
_cell.angle_beta   90.00
_cell.angle_gamma   90.00
#
_symmetry.space_group_name_H-M   'P 1'
#
loop_
_entity.id
_entity.type
_entity.pdbx_description
1 polymer ?
#
loop_
_entity_poly.entity_id
_entity_poly.type
_entity_poly.pdbx_seq_one_letter_code
_entity_poly.pdbx_strand_id
1 'polypeptide(L)'
;MTDFHRIRRLPPYVFEQVNRVKAAARNAGVDIVDLGMGNPDLDAPAHVIEKLKETIGKPRTDRYSASKGIPGLRRAQAGYYERRFGVKLNPDTQIVATLGSKEGFANMAQAITAPGDVILTPNPSYPIHAFGFLMAGGVIRSVPVEPDAGFFHAMERAVQHSIPKPIAVVLCYPSNPTATVASLDFYKDVVAFAKKNDLIILSDLAYAELYFDDNPPPSVLQVPGAMDVTVEFTSMSKTFSMAGWRMGFAVGNERLIAALSRVKSYLDYGAYTPIQVAATA
;
A
#
# COMPACT_ATOMS: atom_id res chain seq x y z
N MET A 1 32.47 15.15 5.50
CA MET A 1 32.42 13.75 5.04
C MET A 1 30.95 13.39 4.84
N THR A 2 30.52 13.29 3.58
CA THR A 2 30.14 12.00 2.95
C THR A 2 28.78 11.48 3.40
N ASP A 3 27.73 12.28 3.24
CA ASP A 3 26.37 11.75 3.37
C ASP A 3 26.03 10.88 2.15
N PHE A 4 25.29 9.79 2.36
CA PHE A 4 24.98 8.79 1.34
C PHE A 4 23.98 9.33 0.32
N HIS A 5 24.15 8.97 -0.96
CA HIS A 5 23.31 9.49 -2.06
C HIS A 5 21.80 9.34 -1.80
N ARG A 6 21.36 8.18 -1.28
CA ARG A 6 19.93 7.94 -0.98
C ARG A 6 19.41 8.83 0.15
N ILE A 7 20.24 9.11 1.16
CA ILE A 7 19.84 9.94 2.31
C ILE A 7 19.64 11.40 1.87
N ARG A 8 20.49 11.92 0.98
CA ARG A 8 20.33 13.27 0.42
C ARG A 8 19.05 13.49 -0.39
N ARG A 9 18.44 12.41 -0.91
CA ARG A 9 17.21 12.47 -1.69
C ARG A 9 15.94 12.44 -0.83
N LEU A 10 16.08 12.18 0.47
CA LEU A 10 14.96 12.15 1.41
C LEU A 10 14.87 13.51 2.12
N PRO A 11 13.70 14.18 2.12
CA PRO A 11 13.54 15.38 2.93
C PRO A 11 13.56 15.03 4.42
N PRO A 12 13.76 16.04 5.30
CA PRO A 12 13.56 15.85 6.74
C PRO A 12 12.21 15.19 7.01
N TYR A 13 12.22 14.09 7.76
CA TYR A 13 11.00 13.32 8.01
C TYR A 13 10.09 14.13 8.95
N VAL A 14 8.98 14.67 8.44
CA VAL A 14 8.08 15.58 9.19
C VAL A 14 7.67 15.00 10.55
N PHE A 15 7.34 13.71 10.61
CA PHE A 15 6.98 13.05 11.86
C PHE A 15 8.11 13.04 12.89
N GLU A 16 9.36 12.98 12.45
CA GLU A 16 10.51 13.00 13.36
C GLU A 16 10.65 14.35 14.05
N GLN A 17 10.46 15.45 13.32
CA GLN A 17 10.43 16.80 13.90
C GLN A 17 9.25 16.97 14.86
N VAL A 18 8.04 16.56 14.46
CA VAL A 18 6.84 16.63 15.31
C VAL A 18 7.03 15.79 16.58
N ASN A 19 7.61 14.59 16.48
CA ASN A 19 7.87 13.73 17.64
C ASN A 19 8.88 14.33 18.61
N ARG A 20 9.93 15.02 18.13
CA ARG A 20 10.87 15.75 18.99
C ARG A 20 10.19 16.87 19.77
N VAL A 21 9.34 17.66 19.11
CA VAL A 21 8.56 18.73 19.75
C VAL A 21 7.59 18.16 20.79
N LYS A 22 6.87 17.08 20.46
CA LYS A 22 5.98 16.39 21.40
C LYS A 22 6.72 15.85 22.62
N ALA A 23 7.89 15.25 22.42
CA ALA A 23 8.71 14.73 23.52
C ALA A 23 9.18 15.85 24.45
N ALA A 24 9.64 16.99 23.89
CA ALA A 24 10.05 18.15 24.67
C ALA A 24 8.88 18.74 25.49
N ALA A 25 7.71 18.89 24.88
CA ALA A 25 6.51 19.39 25.56
C ALA A 25 6.03 18.44 26.68
N ARG A 26 6.04 17.12 26.46
CA ARG A 26 5.74 16.13 27.52
C ARG A 26 6.72 16.23 28.68
N ASN A 27 8.02 16.35 28.40
CA ASN A 27 9.05 16.51 29.43
C ASN A 27 8.90 17.81 30.22
N ALA A 28 8.27 18.83 29.63
CA ALA A 28 7.93 20.08 30.30
C ALA A 28 6.58 20.03 31.06
N GLY A 29 5.93 18.86 31.14
CA GLY A 29 4.64 18.68 31.83
C GLY A 29 3.43 19.22 31.07
N VAL A 30 3.57 19.52 29.77
CA VAL A 30 2.46 19.97 28.93
C VAL A 30 1.57 18.79 28.57
N ASP A 31 0.26 18.94 28.76
CA ASP A 31 -0.75 18.01 28.27
C ASP A 31 -0.96 18.20 26.76
N ILE A 32 -0.79 17.14 25.98
CA ILE A 32 -0.76 17.19 24.51
C ILE A 32 -1.89 16.34 23.94
N VAL A 33 -2.77 17.00 23.18
CA VAL A 33 -3.74 16.31 22.31
C VAL A 33 -3.06 16.02 20.95
N ASP A 34 -2.70 14.75 20.72
CA ASP A 34 -1.97 14.32 19.52
C ASP A 34 -2.91 13.81 18.42
N LEU A 35 -3.24 14.70 17.48
CA LEU A 35 -4.03 14.37 16.27
C LEU A 35 -3.13 14.17 15.03
N GLY A 36 -1.81 14.02 15.23
CA GLY A 36 -0.84 14.07 14.15
C GLY A 36 -0.63 12.76 13.40
N MET A 37 -1.11 11.62 13.92
CA MET A 37 -0.87 10.31 13.33
C MET A 37 -2.16 9.49 13.26
N GLY A 38 -2.47 8.95 12.08
CA GLY A 38 -3.58 8.02 11.90
C GLY A 38 -3.29 6.62 12.45
N ASN A 39 -2.88 6.52 13.71
CA ASN A 39 -2.76 5.25 14.43
C ASN A 39 -4.10 4.97 15.13
N PRO A 40 -4.80 3.86 14.82
CA PRO A 40 -6.02 3.52 15.54
C PRO A 40 -5.74 3.39 17.05
N ASP A 41 -6.69 3.88 17.83
CA ASP A 41 -6.71 3.89 19.29
C ASP A 41 -7.52 2.71 19.87
N LEU A 42 -8.31 2.02 19.04
CA LEU A 42 -9.02 0.80 19.40
C LEU A 42 -8.08 -0.41 19.46
N ASP A 43 -8.45 -1.39 20.29
CA ASP A 43 -7.78 -2.69 20.33
C ASP A 43 -7.99 -3.49 19.03
N ALA A 44 -7.06 -4.40 18.75
CA ALA A 44 -7.28 -5.39 17.70
C ALA A 44 -8.45 -6.32 18.10
N PRO A 45 -9.24 -6.83 17.12
CA PRO A 45 -10.42 -7.63 17.41
C PRO A 45 -10.13 -8.86 18.29
N ALA A 46 -11.01 -9.12 19.26
CA ALA A 46 -10.82 -10.20 20.22
C ALA A 46 -10.60 -11.58 19.56
N HIS A 47 -11.32 -11.91 18.49
CA HIS A 47 -11.14 -13.17 17.76
C HIS A 47 -9.73 -13.33 17.15
N VAL A 48 -9.12 -12.23 16.69
CA VAL A 48 -7.74 -12.22 16.18
C VAL A 48 -6.74 -12.43 17.33
N ILE A 49 -6.97 -11.78 18.47
CA ILE A 49 -6.14 -11.96 19.68
C ILE A 49 -6.19 -13.40 20.17
N GLU A 50 -7.38 -13.98 20.30
CA GLU A 50 -7.54 -15.37 20.72
C GLU A 50 -6.87 -16.31 19.73
N LYS A 51 -6.99 -16.04 18.41
CA LYS A 51 -6.31 -16.86 17.42
C LYS A 51 -4.78 -16.80 17.52
N LEU A 52 -4.23 -15.63 17.84
CA LEU A 52 -2.81 -15.48 18.08
C LEU A 52 -2.37 -16.32 19.29
N LYS A 53 -3.08 -16.20 20.41
CA LYS A 53 -2.80 -16.98 21.64
C LYS A 53 -2.85 -18.48 21.40
N GLU A 54 -3.84 -18.96 20.65
CA GLU A 54 -3.94 -20.37 20.26
C GLU A 54 -2.74 -20.85 19.44
N THR A 55 -2.08 -19.96 18.71
CA THR A 55 -1.07 -20.34 17.71
C THR A 55 0.36 -20.24 18.27
N ILE A 56 0.60 -19.32 19.20
CA ILE A 56 1.90 -19.16 19.85
C ILE A 56 2.29 -20.46 20.58
N GLY A 57 3.55 -20.87 20.45
CA GLY A 57 4.10 -22.06 21.10
C GLY A 57 3.71 -23.39 20.44
N LYS A 58 2.92 -23.38 19.35
CA LYS A 58 2.63 -24.61 18.60
C LYS A 58 3.87 -25.09 17.82
N PRO A 59 4.00 -26.41 17.57
CA PRO A 59 5.12 -26.92 16.78
C PRO A 59 5.24 -26.23 15.42
N ARG A 60 6.47 -25.91 15.02
CA ARG A 60 6.85 -25.34 13.71
C ARG A 60 6.44 -23.87 13.48
N THR A 61 5.79 -23.19 14.42
CA THR A 61 5.40 -21.78 14.24
C THR A 61 6.57 -20.80 14.37
N ASP A 62 7.64 -21.20 15.06
CA ASP A 62 8.84 -20.36 15.28
C ASP A 62 9.90 -20.48 14.19
N ARG A 63 9.65 -21.30 13.17
CA ARG A 63 10.55 -21.43 12.02
C ARG A 63 10.33 -20.28 11.04
N TYR A 64 11.28 -20.11 10.12
CA TYR A 64 11.08 -19.22 8.98
C TYR A 64 9.77 -19.53 8.26
N SER A 65 9.03 -18.47 7.95
CA SER A 65 7.81 -18.55 7.18
C SER A 65 8.14 -18.53 5.68
N ALA A 66 7.18 -18.12 4.86
CA ALA A 66 7.40 -17.81 3.46
C ALA A 66 7.27 -16.31 3.22
N SER A 67 8.21 -15.71 2.48
CA SER A 67 8.16 -14.28 2.11
C SER A 67 6.89 -13.90 1.37
N LYS A 68 6.27 -14.86 0.65
CA LYS A 68 4.98 -14.66 -0.01
C LYS A 68 3.76 -14.75 0.92
N GLY A 69 3.96 -15.19 2.15
CA GLY A 69 2.91 -15.49 3.12
C GLY A 69 2.41 -16.94 3.05
N ILE A 70 1.90 -17.42 4.18
CA ILE A 70 1.40 -18.79 4.32
C ILE A 70 0.19 -19.04 3.39
N PRO A 71 -0.01 -20.26 2.86
CA PRO A 71 -1.11 -20.54 1.93
C PRO A 71 -2.50 -20.19 2.47
N GLY A 72 -2.74 -20.43 3.77
CA GLY A 72 -4.02 -20.11 4.42
C GLY A 72 -4.32 -18.61 4.37
N LEU A 73 -3.32 -17.77 4.62
CA LEU A 73 -3.43 -16.32 4.60
C LEU A 73 -3.74 -15.80 3.18
N ARG A 74 -3.02 -16.30 2.17
CA ARG A 74 -3.29 -15.91 0.77
C ARG A 74 -4.69 -16.33 0.32
N ARG A 75 -5.17 -17.50 0.73
CA ARG A 75 -6.57 -17.92 0.47
C ARG A 75 -7.60 -17.04 1.20
N ALA A 76 -7.34 -16.66 2.44
CA ALA A 76 -8.22 -15.77 3.19
C ALA A 76 -8.34 -14.41 2.48
N GLN A 77 -7.23 -13.87 1.97
CA GLN A 77 -7.21 -12.63 1.20
C GLN A 77 -7.97 -12.75 -0.13
N ALA A 78 -7.83 -13.87 -0.85
CA ALA A 78 -8.62 -14.13 -2.07
C ALA A 78 -10.13 -14.16 -1.75
N GLY A 79 -10.51 -14.84 -0.67
CA GLY A 79 -11.91 -14.90 -0.23
C GLY A 79 -12.44 -13.54 0.23
N TYR A 80 -11.62 -12.69 0.84
CA TYR A 80 -11.99 -11.32 1.17
C TYR A 80 -12.31 -10.52 -0.10
N TYR A 81 -11.46 -10.57 -1.13
CA TYR A 81 -11.69 -9.88 -2.40
C TYR A 81 -12.95 -10.37 -3.13
N GLU A 82 -13.19 -11.68 -3.11
CA GLU A 82 -14.40 -12.27 -3.69
C GLU A 82 -15.66 -11.77 -2.97
N ARG A 83 -15.67 -11.77 -1.63
CA ARG A 83 -16.84 -11.31 -0.84
C ARG A 83 -17.05 -9.81 -0.91
N ARG A 84 -15.99 -9.01 -0.81
CA ARG A 84 -16.07 -7.55 -0.64
C ARG A 84 -16.19 -6.80 -1.96
N PHE A 85 -15.59 -7.33 -3.03
CA PHE A 85 -15.50 -6.66 -4.32
C PHE A 85 -16.04 -7.50 -5.48
N GLY A 86 -16.34 -8.79 -5.27
CA GLY A 86 -16.69 -9.71 -6.37
C GLY A 86 -15.50 -10.08 -7.26
N VAL A 87 -14.27 -9.87 -6.78
CA VAL A 87 -13.04 -10.08 -7.56
C VAL A 87 -12.44 -11.45 -7.21
N LYS A 88 -12.37 -12.34 -8.20
CA LYS A 88 -11.73 -13.65 -8.05
C LYS A 88 -10.22 -13.54 -8.26
N LEU A 89 -9.46 -13.99 -7.26
CA LEU A 89 -7.99 -14.01 -7.29
C LEU A 89 -7.47 -15.44 -7.14
N ASN A 90 -6.43 -15.78 -7.91
CA ASN A 90 -5.63 -16.96 -7.68
C ASN A 90 -4.67 -16.71 -6.50
N PRO A 91 -4.82 -17.42 -5.36
CA PRO A 91 -3.99 -17.17 -4.18
C PRO A 91 -2.51 -17.48 -4.42
N ASP A 92 -2.16 -18.33 -5.39
CA ASP A 92 -0.78 -18.76 -5.65
C ASP A 92 0.00 -17.84 -6.58
N THR A 93 -0.67 -17.07 -7.44
CA THR A 93 -0.03 -16.23 -8.46
C THR A 93 -0.36 -14.75 -8.34
N GLN A 94 -1.51 -14.40 -7.75
CA GLN A 94 -2.04 -13.03 -7.71
C GLN A 94 -2.04 -12.39 -6.32
N ILE A 95 -1.45 -13.04 -5.31
CA ILE A 95 -1.44 -12.55 -3.92
C ILE A 95 -0.09 -12.76 -3.28
N VAL A 96 0.44 -11.71 -2.65
CA VAL A 96 1.62 -11.75 -1.79
C VAL A 96 1.36 -10.99 -0.49
N ALA A 97 1.69 -11.59 0.65
CA ALA A 97 1.64 -10.90 1.94
C ALA A 97 2.81 -9.91 2.06
N THR A 98 2.58 -8.79 2.73
CA THR A 98 3.58 -7.73 2.97
C THR A 98 3.63 -7.36 4.46
N LEU A 99 4.73 -6.76 4.89
CA LEU A 99 4.93 -6.26 6.25
C LEU A 99 4.23 -4.89 6.44
N GLY A 100 2.93 -4.89 6.17
CA GLY A 100 2.10 -3.71 5.94
C GLY A 100 2.21 -3.16 4.51
N SER A 101 1.28 -2.28 4.11
CA SER A 101 1.26 -1.70 2.76
C SER A 101 2.50 -0.85 2.47
N LYS A 102 3.03 -0.13 3.48
CA LYS A 102 4.23 0.71 3.35
C LYS A 102 5.46 -0.06 2.85
N GLU A 103 5.71 -1.26 3.40
CA GLU A 103 6.80 -2.12 2.92
C GLU A 103 6.50 -2.69 1.54
N GLY A 104 5.24 -3.09 1.29
CA GLY A 104 4.78 -3.54 -0.02
C GLY A 104 5.06 -2.52 -1.13
N PHE A 105 4.71 -1.24 -0.91
CA PHE A 105 4.99 -0.15 -1.84
C PHE A 105 6.49 0.07 -2.04
N ALA A 106 7.28 0.09 -0.96
CA ALA A 106 8.71 0.30 -1.06
C ALA A 106 9.40 -0.82 -1.86
N ASN A 107 8.98 -2.07 -1.67
CA ASN A 107 9.55 -3.20 -2.40
C ASN A 107 9.00 -3.33 -3.81
N MET A 108 7.76 -2.92 -4.07
CA MET A 108 7.24 -2.79 -5.43
C MET A 108 8.00 -1.72 -6.20
N ALA A 109 8.24 -0.55 -5.59
CA ALA A 109 9.04 0.50 -6.18
C ALA A 109 10.44 -0.01 -6.57
N GLN A 110 11.11 -0.74 -5.68
CA GLN A 110 12.40 -1.38 -6.01
C GLN A 110 12.30 -2.43 -7.13
N ALA A 111 11.17 -3.15 -7.23
CA ALA A 111 10.99 -4.20 -8.22
C ALA A 111 10.77 -3.66 -9.65
N ILE A 112 10.12 -2.51 -9.81
CA ILE A 112 9.66 -2.03 -11.12
C ILE A 112 10.42 -0.80 -11.63
N THR A 113 11.21 -0.13 -10.78
CA THR A 113 11.78 1.18 -11.09
C THR A 113 13.25 1.08 -11.44
N ALA A 114 13.63 1.63 -12.59
CA ALA A 114 15.01 1.94 -12.93
C ALA A 114 15.34 3.42 -12.60
N PRO A 115 16.63 3.77 -12.41
CA PRO A 115 17.04 5.15 -12.24
C PRO A 115 16.56 6.04 -13.40
N GLY A 116 15.87 7.12 -13.07
CA GLY A 116 15.34 8.07 -14.06
C GLY A 116 13.91 7.78 -14.55
N ASP A 117 13.34 6.61 -14.24
CA ASP A 117 11.93 6.33 -14.56
C ASP A 117 11.01 7.32 -13.87
N VAL A 118 9.93 7.70 -14.57
CA VAL A 118 8.97 8.70 -14.08
C VAL A 118 7.74 8.01 -13.51
N ILE A 119 7.33 8.41 -12.31
CA ILE A 119 6.14 7.89 -11.62
C ILE A 119 5.18 9.03 -11.33
N LEU A 120 3.91 8.78 -11.65
CA LEU A 120 2.82 9.70 -11.34
C LEU A 120 2.32 9.45 -9.93
N THR A 121 2.37 10.47 -9.08
CA THR A 121 1.91 10.36 -7.68
C THR A 121 0.95 11.49 -7.35
N PRO A 122 -0.14 11.24 -6.62
CA PRO A 122 -1.02 12.31 -6.16
C PRO A 122 -0.28 13.32 -5.29
N ASN A 123 -0.73 14.57 -5.31
CA ASN A 123 -0.30 15.62 -4.39
C ASN A 123 -1.53 16.43 -3.94
N PRO A 124 -1.85 16.45 -2.63
CA PRO A 124 -1.16 15.79 -1.52
C PRO A 124 -1.28 14.25 -1.57
N SER A 125 -0.35 13.55 -0.91
CA SER A 125 -0.38 12.08 -0.81
C SER A 125 0.30 11.55 0.45
N TYR A 126 0.07 10.27 0.74
CA TYR A 126 0.81 9.55 1.76
C TYR A 126 2.30 9.46 1.35
N PRO A 127 3.26 9.90 2.21
CA PRO A 127 4.66 10.07 1.83
C PRO A 127 5.34 8.90 1.12
N ILE A 128 4.99 7.65 1.42
CA ILE A 128 5.62 6.49 0.79
C ILE A 128 5.33 6.40 -0.71
N HIS A 129 4.19 6.94 -1.17
CA HIS A 129 3.80 6.93 -2.59
C HIS A 129 4.81 7.68 -3.46
N ALA A 130 5.48 8.70 -2.92
CA ALA A 130 6.57 9.40 -3.59
C ALA A 130 7.95 8.88 -3.16
N PHE A 131 8.20 8.77 -1.85
CA PHE A 131 9.55 8.50 -1.35
C PHE A 131 10.02 7.06 -1.61
N GLY A 132 9.12 6.09 -1.76
CA GLY A 132 9.49 4.73 -2.17
C GLY A 132 10.22 4.73 -3.51
N PHE A 133 9.69 5.45 -4.50
CA PHE A 133 10.28 5.56 -5.84
C PHE A 133 11.51 6.44 -5.88
N LEU A 134 11.54 7.54 -5.12
CA LEU A 134 12.74 8.39 -5.01
C LEU A 134 13.93 7.60 -4.46
N MET A 135 13.71 6.71 -3.47
CA MET A 135 14.74 5.82 -2.95
C MET A 135 15.19 4.76 -3.97
N ALA A 136 14.28 4.31 -4.84
CA ALA A 136 14.58 3.39 -5.94
C ALA A 136 15.28 4.07 -7.14
N GLY A 137 15.44 5.40 -7.11
CA GLY A 137 16.10 6.17 -8.17
C GLY A 137 15.14 6.79 -9.18
N GLY A 138 13.84 6.58 -9.03
CA GLY A 138 12.80 7.19 -9.86
C GLY A 138 12.67 8.70 -9.67
N VAL A 139 11.88 9.30 -10.55
CA VAL A 139 11.53 10.73 -10.57
C VAL A 139 10.01 10.84 -10.39
N ILE A 140 9.59 11.78 -9.56
CA ILE A 140 8.18 11.99 -9.27
C ILE A 140 7.64 13.11 -10.15
N ARG A 141 6.50 12.84 -10.80
CA ARG A 141 5.68 13.86 -11.44
C ARG A 141 4.31 13.87 -10.80
N SER A 142 4.00 14.94 -10.09
CA SER A 142 2.75 15.01 -9.33
C SER A 142 1.53 15.15 -10.23
N VAL A 143 0.44 14.52 -9.80
CA VAL A 143 -0.93 14.70 -10.33
C VAL A 143 -1.84 15.20 -9.19
N PRO A 144 -2.95 15.89 -9.48
CA PRO A 144 -3.97 16.23 -8.48
C PRO A 144 -4.51 14.98 -7.76
N VAL A 145 -5.15 15.16 -6.60
CA VAL A 145 -5.73 14.05 -5.83
C VAL A 145 -7.22 13.87 -6.10
N GLU A 146 -7.86 14.87 -6.69
CA GLU A 146 -9.28 14.84 -7.02
C GLU A 146 -9.53 13.88 -8.21
N PRO A 147 -10.43 12.89 -8.09
CA PRO A 147 -10.71 11.94 -9.17
C PRO A 147 -11.64 12.55 -10.22
N ASP A 148 -11.18 13.61 -10.87
CA ASP A 148 -11.93 14.40 -11.85
C ASP A 148 -11.12 14.63 -13.14
N ALA A 149 -11.62 15.50 -14.02
CA ALA A 149 -10.96 15.83 -15.28
C ALA A 149 -9.54 16.43 -15.10
N GLY A 150 -9.28 17.12 -13.99
CA GLY A 150 -7.97 17.66 -13.66
C GLY A 150 -6.91 16.57 -13.48
N PHE A 151 -7.29 15.42 -12.90
CA PHE A 151 -6.43 14.24 -12.81
C PHE A 151 -5.99 13.75 -14.19
N PHE A 152 -6.94 13.57 -15.10
CA PHE A 152 -6.67 13.06 -16.45
C PHE A 152 -5.84 14.04 -17.29
N HIS A 153 -6.16 15.34 -17.25
CA HIS A 153 -5.33 16.35 -17.92
C HIS A 153 -3.88 16.33 -17.41
N ALA A 154 -3.67 16.12 -16.12
CA ALA A 154 -2.33 16.01 -15.56
C ALA A 154 -1.61 14.74 -16.04
N MET A 155 -2.30 13.59 -16.08
CA MET A 155 -1.75 12.34 -16.63
C MET A 155 -1.40 12.46 -18.12
N GLU A 156 -2.27 13.04 -18.93
CA GLU A 156 -2.05 13.27 -20.36
C GLU A 156 -0.82 14.12 -20.61
N ARG A 157 -0.73 15.28 -19.92
CA ARG A 157 0.45 16.14 -19.99
C ARG A 157 1.71 15.42 -19.52
N ALA A 158 1.59 14.54 -18.53
CA ALA A 158 2.71 13.78 -18.01
C ALA A 158 3.23 12.75 -19.00
N VAL A 159 2.34 12.05 -19.69
CA VAL A 159 2.70 11.13 -20.77
C VAL A 159 3.32 11.88 -21.96
N GLN A 160 2.76 13.02 -22.35
CA GLN A 160 3.22 13.77 -23.52
C GLN A 160 4.56 14.50 -23.30
N HIS A 161 4.84 14.94 -22.08
CA HIS A 161 5.95 15.86 -21.79
C HIS A 161 6.98 15.32 -20.80
N SER A 162 6.98 14.03 -20.46
CA SER A 162 8.06 13.43 -19.66
C SER A 162 8.99 12.63 -20.57
N ILE A 163 10.30 12.74 -20.32
CA ILE A 163 11.32 11.90 -20.96
C ILE A 163 12.20 11.30 -19.85
N PRO A 164 12.13 9.98 -19.60
CA PRO A 164 11.26 9.00 -20.26
C PRO A 164 9.77 9.20 -19.92
N LYS A 165 8.89 8.55 -20.71
CA LYS A 165 7.45 8.48 -20.42
C LYS A 165 7.23 7.86 -19.02
N PRO A 166 6.20 8.28 -18.26
CA PRO A 166 5.91 7.65 -16.98
C PRO A 166 5.65 6.15 -17.14
N ILE A 167 6.05 5.37 -16.14
CA ILE A 167 5.88 3.91 -16.14
C ILE A 167 4.74 3.45 -15.22
N ALA A 168 4.36 4.29 -14.25
CA ALA A 168 3.37 3.94 -13.24
C ALA A 168 2.59 5.17 -12.76
N VAL A 169 1.36 4.92 -12.29
CA VAL A 169 0.53 5.88 -11.57
C VAL A 169 0.09 5.28 -10.23
N VAL A 170 0.22 6.06 -9.17
CA VAL A 170 -0.29 5.71 -7.84
C VAL A 170 -1.69 6.26 -7.66
N LEU A 171 -2.61 5.43 -7.19
CA LEU A 171 -3.96 5.81 -6.78
C LEU A 171 -4.11 5.53 -5.28
N CYS A 172 -4.82 6.36 -4.54
CA CYS A 172 -5.10 6.11 -3.12
C CYS A 172 -6.50 6.63 -2.81
N TYR A 173 -7.48 5.74 -2.78
CA TYR A 173 -8.87 6.08 -2.49
C TYR A 173 -9.51 4.95 -1.65
N PRO A 174 -10.07 5.24 -0.47
CA PRO A 174 -10.13 6.55 0.18
C PRO A 174 -8.73 7.14 0.48
N SER A 175 -8.59 8.44 0.20
CA SER A 175 -7.30 9.13 0.17
C SER A 175 -6.80 9.50 1.56
N ASN A 176 -5.50 9.29 1.78
CA ASN A 176 -4.75 9.93 2.84
C ASN A 176 -3.84 11.01 2.21
N PRO A 177 -4.04 12.30 2.49
CA PRO A 177 -4.72 12.86 3.68
C PRO A 177 -6.14 13.41 3.47
N THR A 178 -6.68 13.41 2.25
CA THR A 178 -7.87 14.23 1.92
C THR A 178 -9.22 13.56 2.18
N ALA A 179 -9.24 12.27 2.50
CA ALA A 179 -10.44 11.44 2.58
C ALA A 179 -11.26 11.35 1.27
N THR A 180 -10.74 11.87 0.15
CA THR A 180 -11.39 11.78 -1.16
C THR A 180 -11.60 10.32 -1.56
N VAL A 181 -12.74 10.02 -2.19
CA VAL A 181 -13.10 8.68 -2.68
C VAL A 181 -13.24 8.71 -4.20
N ALA A 182 -12.99 7.57 -4.85
CA ALA A 182 -13.14 7.40 -6.30
C ALA A 182 -14.32 6.49 -6.64
N SER A 183 -14.95 6.74 -7.78
CA SER A 183 -16.02 5.91 -8.32
C SER A 183 -15.46 4.81 -9.23
N LEU A 184 -16.28 3.78 -9.52
CA LEU A 184 -15.93 2.78 -10.52
C LEU A 184 -15.77 3.37 -11.92
N ASP A 185 -16.51 4.43 -12.26
CA ASP A 185 -16.40 5.07 -13.57
C ASP A 185 -15.04 5.79 -13.72
N PHE A 186 -14.59 6.48 -12.67
CA PHE A 186 -13.23 7.01 -12.63
C PHE A 186 -12.19 5.90 -12.84
N TYR A 187 -12.33 4.76 -12.16
CA TYR A 187 -11.41 3.64 -12.34
C TYR A 187 -11.46 3.03 -13.74
N LYS A 188 -12.63 2.98 -14.40
CA LYS A 188 -12.73 2.52 -15.80
C LYS A 188 -11.89 3.38 -16.72
N ASP A 189 -11.98 4.69 -16.57
CA ASP A 189 -11.23 5.64 -17.39
C ASP A 189 -9.73 5.58 -17.09
N VAL A 190 -9.33 5.43 -15.82
CA VAL A 190 -7.92 5.25 -15.45
C VAL A 190 -7.34 3.95 -16.01
N VAL A 191 -8.08 2.84 -15.94
CA VAL A 191 -7.64 1.54 -16.49
C VAL A 191 -7.49 1.63 -18.02
N ALA A 192 -8.46 2.23 -18.70
CA ALA A 192 -8.38 2.45 -20.14
C ALA A 192 -7.17 3.32 -20.52
N PHE A 193 -6.94 4.41 -19.78
CA PHE A 193 -5.79 5.29 -19.99
C PHE A 193 -4.47 4.57 -19.75
N ALA A 194 -4.38 3.79 -18.67
CA ALA A 194 -3.17 3.06 -18.30
C ALA A 194 -2.80 2.02 -19.36
N LYS A 195 -3.78 1.23 -19.83
CA LYS A 195 -3.57 0.25 -20.91
C LYS A 195 -3.13 0.89 -22.21
N LYS A 196 -3.77 2.01 -22.61
CA LYS A 196 -3.38 2.77 -23.81
C LYS A 196 -1.94 3.28 -23.75
N ASN A 197 -1.42 3.47 -22.55
CA ASN A 197 -0.14 4.13 -22.32
C ASN A 197 0.93 3.25 -21.68
N ASP A 198 0.71 1.95 -21.56
CA ASP A 198 1.62 1.01 -20.91
C ASP A 198 2.00 1.42 -19.48
N LEU A 199 1.06 2.04 -18.75
CA LEU A 199 1.24 2.41 -17.35
C LEU A 199 0.85 1.27 -16.42
N ILE A 200 1.64 1.08 -15.37
CA ILE A 200 1.28 0.27 -14.22
C ILE A 200 0.39 1.10 -13.28
N ILE A 201 -0.71 0.53 -12.80
CA ILE A 201 -1.52 1.12 -11.73
C ILE A 201 -1.10 0.51 -10.40
N LEU A 202 -0.76 1.36 -9.44
CA LEU A 202 -0.51 0.98 -8.06
C LEU A 202 -1.60 1.60 -7.17
N SER A 203 -2.59 0.81 -6.81
CA SER A 203 -3.73 1.26 -6.00
C SER A 203 -3.46 1.00 -4.51
N ASP A 204 -3.56 2.02 -3.66
CA ASP A 204 -3.53 1.90 -2.21
C ASP A 204 -4.96 1.95 -1.65
N LEU A 205 -5.45 0.80 -1.21
CA LEU A 205 -6.80 0.59 -0.69
C LEU A 205 -6.78 0.37 0.83
N ALA A 206 -5.83 0.97 1.56
CA ALA A 206 -5.69 0.80 3.01
C ALA A 206 -6.92 1.23 3.84
N TYR A 207 -7.77 2.11 3.28
CA TYR A 207 -8.94 2.68 3.95
C TYR A 207 -10.28 2.12 3.42
N ALA A 208 -10.27 0.98 2.69
CA ALA A 208 -11.47 0.43 2.02
C ALA A 208 -12.67 0.14 2.95
N GLU A 209 -12.39 -0.08 4.24
CA GLU A 209 -13.38 -0.41 5.26
C GLU A 209 -13.67 0.78 6.20
N LEU A 210 -13.10 1.95 5.93
CA LEU A 210 -13.35 3.19 6.64
C LEU A 210 -14.12 4.14 5.73
N TYR A 211 -15.44 3.98 5.76
CA TYR A 211 -16.38 4.76 4.95
C TYR A 211 -17.63 5.11 5.76
N PHE A 212 -18.40 6.03 5.21
CA PHE A 212 -19.62 6.55 5.82
C PHE A 212 -20.83 6.21 4.94
N ASP A 213 -22.03 6.34 5.49
CA ASP A 213 -23.32 6.31 4.78
C ASP A 213 -23.58 5.03 3.97
N ASP A 214 -23.10 3.87 4.44
CA ASP A 214 -23.28 2.55 3.79
C ASP A 214 -22.84 2.53 2.30
N ASN A 215 -21.89 3.41 1.93
CA ASN A 215 -21.35 3.49 0.58
C ASN A 215 -19.92 2.94 0.54
N PRO A 216 -19.75 1.62 0.40
CA PRO A 216 -18.43 0.99 0.43
C PRO A 216 -17.57 1.45 -0.76
N PRO A 217 -16.33 1.92 -0.52
CA PRO A 217 -15.39 2.27 -1.58
C PRO A 217 -15.13 1.09 -2.53
N PRO A 218 -15.04 1.34 -3.84
CA PRO A 218 -14.74 0.29 -4.82
C PRO A 218 -13.24 -0.04 -4.86
N SER A 219 -12.96 -1.26 -5.33
CA SER A 219 -11.61 -1.68 -5.75
C SER A 219 -11.42 -1.39 -7.23
N VAL A 220 -10.22 -0.95 -7.63
CA VAL A 220 -9.89 -0.79 -9.06
C VAL A 220 -9.98 -2.12 -9.82
N LEU A 221 -9.75 -3.25 -9.13
CA LEU A 221 -9.79 -4.59 -9.72
C LEU A 221 -11.19 -5.07 -10.07
N GLN A 222 -12.24 -4.34 -9.67
CA GLN A 222 -13.60 -4.57 -10.14
C GLN A 222 -13.78 -4.18 -11.63
N VAL A 223 -12.90 -3.33 -12.16
CA VAL A 223 -12.96 -2.89 -13.55
C VAL A 223 -12.43 -3.99 -14.48
N PRO A 224 -13.21 -4.40 -15.52
CA PRO A 224 -12.74 -5.36 -16.51
C PRO A 224 -11.41 -4.92 -17.16
N GLY A 225 -10.44 -5.84 -17.18
CA GLY A 225 -9.10 -5.57 -17.72
C GLY A 225 -8.14 -4.83 -16.78
N ALA A 226 -8.57 -4.44 -15.57
CA ALA A 226 -7.68 -3.82 -14.58
C ALA A 226 -6.54 -4.76 -14.16
N MET A 227 -6.82 -6.07 -14.08
CA MET A 227 -5.86 -7.11 -13.71
C MET A 227 -4.62 -7.16 -14.61
N ASP A 228 -4.72 -6.66 -15.84
CA ASP A 228 -3.61 -6.66 -16.81
C ASP A 228 -2.50 -5.66 -16.44
N VAL A 229 -2.86 -4.61 -15.70
CA VAL A 229 -1.98 -3.45 -15.45
C VAL A 229 -1.89 -3.03 -13.99
N THR A 230 -2.64 -3.67 -13.09
CA THR A 230 -2.81 -3.16 -11.72
C THR A 230 -2.26 -4.10 -10.66
N VAL A 231 -1.61 -3.51 -9.65
CA VAL A 231 -1.46 -4.11 -8.31
C VAL A 231 -2.16 -3.21 -7.30
N GLU A 232 -3.01 -3.81 -6.47
CA GLU A 232 -3.70 -3.15 -5.38
C GLU A 232 -3.15 -3.61 -4.03
N PHE A 233 -2.93 -2.66 -3.14
CA PHE A 233 -2.39 -2.86 -1.81
C PHE A 233 -3.50 -2.68 -0.78
N THR A 234 -3.56 -3.60 0.18
CA THR A 234 -4.45 -3.50 1.34
C THR A 234 -3.66 -3.64 2.62
N SER A 235 -4.21 -3.15 3.74
CA SER A 235 -3.58 -3.30 5.04
C SER A 235 -4.60 -3.58 6.13
N MET A 236 -4.24 -4.47 7.05
CA MET A 236 -5.02 -4.69 8.27
C MET A 236 -4.81 -3.59 9.32
N SER A 237 -3.89 -2.66 9.05
CA SER A 237 -3.53 -1.60 10.01
C SER A 237 -4.70 -0.71 10.40
N LYS A 238 -5.63 -0.47 9.47
CA LYS A 238 -6.73 0.50 9.64
C LYS A 238 -8.05 -0.23 9.90
N THR A 239 -8.37 -1.21 9.06
CA THR A 239 -9.58 -2.03 9.18
C THR A 239 -9.70 -2.76 10.52
N PHE A 240 -8.59 -3.26 11.06
CA PHE A 240 -8.61 -4.13 12.25
C PHE A 240 -7.79 -3.59 13.42
N SER A 241 -7.43 -2.30 13.40
CA SER A 241 -6.54 -1.71 14.44
C SER A 241 -5.21 -2.46 14.64
N MET A 242 -4.73 -3.14 13.60
CA MET A 242 -3.53 -4.00 13.67
C MET A 242 -2.27 -3.28 13.15
N ALA A 243 -2.15 -1.96 13.36
CA ALA A 243 -1.05 -1.18 12.82
C ALA A 243 0.33 -1.70 13.27
N GLY A 244 0.46 -2.12 14.53
CA GLY A 244 1.68 -2.70 15.10
C GLY A 244 1.99 -4.12 14.62
N TRP A 245 1.01 -4.85 14.06
CA TRP A 245 1.16 -6.27 13.67
C TRP A 245 1.87 -6.44 12.34
N ARG A 246 1.97 -5.36 11.57
CA ARG A 246 2.69 -5.32 10.30
C ARG A 246 2.13 -6.31 9.27
N MET A 247 0.81 -6.31 9.08
CA MET A 247 0.15 -7.13 8.06
C MET A 247 -0.50 -6.30 6.96
N GLY A 248 -0.15 -6.64 5.73
CA GLY A 248 -0.74 -6.11 4.50
C GLY A 248 -0.58 -7.09 3.34
N PHE A 249 -1.09 -6.69 2.19
CA PHE A 249 -1.11 -7.52 0.99
C PHE A 249 -0.90 -6.66 -0.24
N ALA A 250 -0.31 -7.26 -1.26
CA ALA A 250 -0.42 -6.81 -2.64
C ALA A 250 -1.16 -7.90 -3.43
N VAL A 251 -2.14 -7.48 -4.22
CA VAL A 251 -2.91 -8.37 -5.09
C VAL A 251 -3.04 -7.79 -6.49
N GLY A 252 -3.17 -8.64 -7.50
CA GLY A 252 -3.43 -8.18 -8.86
C GLY A 252 -2.61 -8.91 -9.92
N ASN A 253 -2.01 -8.16 -10.83
CA ASN A 253 -1.27 -8.67 -11.98
C ASN A 253 -0.18 -9.66 -11.61
N GLU A 254 -0.23 -10.88 -12.15
CA GLU A 254 0.68 -11.98 -11.80
C GLU A 254 2.16 -11.64 -12.03
N ARG A 255 2.48 -10.91 -13.10
CA ARG A 255 3.87 -10.51 -13.40
C ARG A 255 4.42 -9.56 -12.34
N LEU A 256 3.62 -8.59 -11.92
CA LEU A 256 4.01 -7.62 -10.89
C LEU A 256 4.07 -8.27 -9.50
N ILE A 257 3.12 -9.15 -9.18
CA ILE A 257 3.13 -9.93 -7.93
C ILE A 257 4.35 -10.86 -7.86
N ALA A 258 4.72 -11.50 -8.98
CA ALA A 258 5.93 -12.32 -9.06
C ALA A 258 7.20 -11.48 -8.87
N ALA A 259 7.27 -10.28 -9.47
CA ALA A 259 8.40 -9.36 -9.28
C ALA A 259 8.55 -8.93 -7.82
N LEU A 260 7.45 -8.52 -7.17
CA LEU A 260 7.45 -8.19 -5.75
C LEU A 260 7.83 -9.37 -4.87
N SER A 261 7.26 -10.55 -5.13
CA SER A 261 7.58 -11.78 -4.39
C SER A 261 9.06 -12.14 -4.50
N ARG A 262 9.66 -11.96 -5.68
CA ARG A 262 11.09 -12.19 -5.92
C ARG A 262 11.93 -11.23 -5.10
N VAL A 263 11.68 -9.92 -5.15
CA VAL A 263 12.41 -8.93 -4.34
C VAL A 263 12.32 -9.27 -2.85
N LYS A 264 11.12 -9.58 -2.36
CA LYS A 264 10.90 -9.94 -0.94
C LYS A 264 11.71 -11.17 -0.51
N SER A 265 11.85 -12.17 -1.38
CA SER A 265 12.64 -13.37 -1.06
C SER A 265 14.12 -13.10 -0.75
N TYR A 266 14.66 -11.95 -1.17
CA TYR A 266 16.02 -11.50 -0.83
C TYR A 266 16.08 -10.60 0.42
N LEU A 267 14.94 -10.08 0.90
CA LEU A 267 14.88 -9.07 1.95
C LEU A 267 14.29 -9.60 3.27
N ASP A 268 13.36 -10.56 3.20
CA ASP A 268 12.69 -11.12 4.37
C ASP A 268 12.28 -12.59 4.15
N TYR A 269 11.95 -13.27 5.24
CA TYR A 269 11.40 -14.63 5.26
C TYR A 269 9.91 -14.64 5.62
N GLY A 270 9.20 -13.54 5.36
CA GLY A 270 7.80 -13.33 5.71
C GLY A 270 7.58 -12.86 7.15
N ALA A 271 6.33 -12.53 7.46
CA ALA A 271 5.92 -12.18 8.82
C ALA A 271 5.97 -13.41 9.75
N TYR A 272 6.02 -13.17 11.06
CA TYR A 272 5.96 -14.25 12.05
C TYR A 272 4.69 -15.10 11.86
N THR A 273 4.84 -16.42 11.79
CA THR A 273 3.75 -17.32 11.37
C THR A 273 2.48 -17.20 12.23
N PRO A 274 2.55 -17.10 13.59
CA PRO A 274 1.37 -16.85 14.41
C PRO A 274 0.59 -15.58 14.06
N ILE A 275 1.28 -14.49 13.70
CA ILE A 275 0.62 -13.24 13.25
C ILE A 275 -0.15 -13.51 11.95
N GLN A 276 0.44 -14.26 11.02
CA GLN A 276 -0.21 -14.60 9.76
C GLN A 276 -1.43 -15.52 9.96
N VAL A 277 -1.37 -16.46 10.90
CA VAL A 277 -2.52 -17.34 11.21
C VAL A 277 -3.63 -16.54 11.89
N ALA A 278 -3.28 -15.67 12.84
CA ALA A 278 -4.24 -14.80 13.50
C ALA A 278 -4.95 -13.86 12.51
N ALA A 279 -4.22 -13.34 11.53
CA ALA A 279 -4.77 -12.53 10.44
C ALA A 279 -5.78 -13.25 9.54
N THR A 280 -5.96 -14.58 9.67
CA THR A 280 -6.98 -15.35 8.93
C THR A 280 -8.27 -15.59 9.70
N ALA A 281 -8.31 -15.27 11.00
CA ALA A 281 -9.51 -15.39 11.84
C ALA A 281 -10.50 -14.27 11.51
#